data_AF-A0A1N6F244-F1
#
_entry.id   AF-A0A1N6F244-F1
#
_cell.length_a   1.000
_cell.length_b   1.000
_cell.length_c   1.000
_cell.angle_alpha   90.00
_cell.angle_beta   90.00
_cell.angle_gamma   90.00
#
_symmetry.space_group_name_H-M   'P 1'
#
loop_
_entity.id
_entity.type
_entity.pdbx_description
1 polymer ?
#
loop_
_entity_poly.entity_id
_entity_poly.type
_entity_poly.pdbx_seq_one_letter_code
_entity_poly.pdbx_strand_id
1 'polypeptide(L)'
;MVERRWPGQPEGMDTPTRTRTNLLNRTTTPTIRFFRSRRLLGAIGALALIGLGAAHTITNAGGFAADPDASWPLFLIFGVGVSLVLWVIAVIVWRFSRRGVGRVMRVIIAVVGVLLCLMAANVLRVHPEIILSPAGPGLWSLIGGPALLTAALLPVRVR
;
A
#
# COMPACT_ATOMS: atom_id res chain seq x y z
N MET A 1 37.29 -59.78 45.72
CA MET A 1 38.00 -58.67 46.41
C MET A 1 38.39 -57.62 45.39
N VAL A 2 37.69 -56.48 45.47
CA VAL A 2 38.15 -55.08 45.25
C VAL A 2 38.88 -54.71 43.94
N GLU A 3 38.14 -53.92 43.14
CA GLU A 3 38.51 -52.84 42.21
C GLU A 3 40.01 -52.52 41.97
N ARG A 4 40.42 -52.65 40.70
CA ARG A 4 41.39 -51.72 40.10
C ARG A 4 40.72 -50.94 38.99
N ARG A 5 40.55 -49.64 39.24
CA ARG A 5 40.12 -48.61 38.29
C ARG A 5 41.23 -48.42 37.25
N TRP A 6 40.92 -48.63 35.96
CA TRP A 6 41.80 -48.28 34.84
C TRP A 6 41.51 -46.85 34.36
N PRO A 7 42.52 -46.07 33.99
CA PRO A 7 42.36 -44.69 33.53
C PRO A 7 41.96 -44.66 32.05
N GLY A 8 40.99 -43.80 31.70
CA GLY A 8 40.73 -43.41 30.30
C GLY A 8 39.52 -44.05 29.62
N GLN A 9 38.42 -44.27 30.35
CA GLN A 9 37.12 -44.56 29.76
C GLN A 9 36.73 -43.42 28.78
N PRO A 10 36.41 -43.70 27.50
CA PRO A 10 35.99 -42.67 26.58
C PRO A 10 34.67 -42.07 27.05
N GLU A 11 34.72 -40.77 27.36
CA GLU A 11 33.55 -39.91 27.52
C GLU A 11 32.78 -39.92 26.20
N GLY A 12 31.62 -40.55 26.17
CA GLY A 12 30.77 -40.42 25.00
C GLY A 12 29.70 -41.46 24.92
N MET A 13 28.63 -41.31 25.71
CA MET A 13 27.27 -41.57 25.23
C MET A 13 26.21 -41.08 26.22
N ASP A 14 26.19 -39.78 26.53
CA ASP A 14 24.98 -39.14 27.06
C ASP A 14 24.48 -38.18 25.99
N THR A 15 23.64 -38.69 25.08
CA THR A 15 22.75 -37.86 24.29
C THR A 15 21.49 -37.58 25.10
N PRO A 16 21.37 -36.43 25.80
CA PRO A 16 20.07 -35.82 25.93
C PRO A 16 19.77 -35.24 24.55
N THR A 17 18.91 -35.93 23.82
CA THR A 17 18.19 -35.41 22.65
C THR A 17 17.70 -34.01 23.02
N ARG A 18 18.46 -32.99 22.60
CA ARG A 18 18.11 -31.60 22.82
C ARG A 18 16.91 -31.34 21.94
N THR A 19 15.72 -31.55 22.49
CA THR A 19 14.44 -31.09 21.98
C THR A 19 14.51 -29.57 21.89
N ARG A 20 15.15 -29.07 20.83
CA ARG A 20 15.25 -27.65 20.49
C ARG A 20 14.02 -27.26 19.70
N THR A 21 12.85 -27.55 20.26
CA THR A 21 11.58 -26.99 19.82
C THR A 21 11.14 -25.98 20.88
N ASN A 22 10.64 -24.82 20.45
CA ASN A 22 9.86 -23.85 21.24
C ASN A 22 10.49 -22.59 21.85
N LEU A 23 11.63 -22.06 21.38
CA LEU A 23 12.06 -20.72 21.82
C LEU A 23 12.48 -19.74 20.71
N LEU A 24 12.00 -19.93 19.48
CA LEU A 24 12.31 -19.00 18.38
C LEU A 24 11.10 -18.38 17.65
N ASN A 25 9.88 -18.47 18.20
CA ASN A 25 8.67 -18.19 17.41
C ASN A 25 7.71 -17.12 17.94
N ARG A 26 8.10 -16.30 18.94
CA ARG A 26 7.16 -15.30 19.52
C ARG A 26 7.51 -13.83 19.29
N THR A 27 8.72 -13.49 18.84
CA THR A 27 9.16 -12.08 18.76
C THR A 27 9.43 -11.57 17.34
N THR A 28 9.56 -12.45 16.34
CA THR A 28 9.84 -12.08 14.93
C THR A 28 8.59 -11.96 14.05
N THR A 29 7.44 -12.40 14.54
CA THR A 29 6.18 -12.51 13.79
C THR A 29 5.43 -11.17 13.53
N PRO A 30 5.44 -10.16 14.42
CA PRO A 30 4.63 -8.95 14.20
C PRO A 30 5.22 -8.05 13.11
N THR A 31 6.54 -7.87 13.09
CA THR A 31 7.21 -6.96 12.14
C THR A 31 7.02 -7.38 10.69
N ILE A 32 7.17 -8.68 10.38
CA ILE A 32 6.98 -9.24 9.03
C ILE A 32 5.53 -9.04 8.55
N ARG A 33 4.54 -9.20 9.44
CA ARG A 33 3.12 -8.98 9.11
C ARG A 33 2.85 -7.52 8.77
N PHE A 34 3.35 -6.56 9.55
CA PHE A 34 3.18 -5.13 9.25
C PHE A 34 3.79 -4.72 7.91
N PHE A 35 4.95 -5.27 7.53
CA PHE A 35 5.55 -5.01 6.21
C PHE A 35 4.72 -5.55 5.06
N ARG A 36 4.18 -6.77 5.21
CA ARG A 36 3.30 -7.36 4.20
C ARG A 36 2.00 -6.57 4.06
N SER A 37 1.38 -6.18 5.17
CA SER A 37 0.17 -5.36 5.18
C SER A 37 0.39 -4.00 4.53
N ARG A 38 1.49 -3.31 4.86
CA ARG A 38 1.84 -2.02 4.24
C ARG A 38 2.05 -2.14 2.73
N ARG A 39 2.75 -3.18 2.28
CA ARG A 39 2.99 -3.42 0.85
C ARG A 39 1.68 -3.64 0.10
N LEU A 40 0.77 -4.41 0.69
CA LEU A 40 -0.54 -4.72 0.12
C LEU A 40 -1.45 -3.49 0.09
N LEU A 41 -1.48 -2.71 1.17
CA LEU A 41 -2.26 -1.46 1.23
C LEU A 41 -1.72 -0.39 0.28
N GLY A 42 -0.40 -0.24 0.17
CA GLY A 42 0.20 0.66 -0.82
C GLY A 42 -0.06 0.20 -2.26
N ALA A 43 -0.11 -1.12 -2.50
CA ALA A 43 -0.51 -1.67 -3.79
C ALA A 43 -1.97 -1.35 -4.13
N ILE A 44 -2.88 -1.52 -3.18
CA ILE A 44 -4.30 -1.15 -3.34
C ILE A 44 -4.45 0.34 -3.62
N GLY A 45 -3.77 1.19 -2.85
CA GLY A 45 -3.77 2.64 -3.06
C GLY A 45 -3.25 3.05 -4.44
N ALA A 46 -2.18 2.41 -4.91
CA ALA A 46 -1.65 2.65 -6.27
C ALA A 46 -2.64 2.22 -7.36
N LEU A 47 -3.27 1.04 -7.21
CA LEU A 47 -4.30 0.58 -8.16
C LEU A 47 -5.50 1.52 -8.17
N ALA A 48 -5.92 2.01 -7.01
CA ALA A 48 -7.02 2.96 -6.91
C ALA A 48 -6.71 4.30 -7.62
N LEU A 49 -5.47 4.80 -7.50
CA LEU A 49 -5.03 5.99 -8.23
C LEU A 49 -5.00 5.79 -9.75
N ILE A 50 -4.60 4.61 -10.23
CA ILE A 50 -4.65 4.27 -11.66
C ILE A 50 -6.10 4.27 -12.15
N GLY A 51 -6.99 3.59 -11.41
CA GLY A 51 -8.42 3.54 -11.71
C GLY A 51 -9.05 4.93 -11.72
N LEU A 52 -8.72 5.78 -10.74
CA LEU A 52 -9.16 7.17 -10.68
C LEU A 52 -8.67 7.98 -11.89
N GLY A 53 -7.40 7.82 -12.29
CA GLY A 53 -6.87 8.48 -13.49
C GLY A 53 -7.56 8.01 -14.77
N ALA A 54 -7.86 6.71 -14.89
CA ALA A 54 -8.61 6.18 -16.02
C ALA A 54 -10.05 6.72 -16.06
N ALA A 55 -10.75 6.69 -14.93
CA ALA A 55 -12.09 7.24 -14.79
C ALA A 55 -12.13 8.74 -15.14
N HIS A 56 -11.17 9.51 -14.63
CA HIS A 56 -11.02 10.94 -14.93
C HIS A 56 -10.80 11.20 -16.43
N THR A 57 -9.95 10.41 -17.09
CA THR A 57 -9.77 10.54 -18.55
C THR A 57 -11.06 10.22 -19.31
N ILE A 58 -11.76 9.15 -18.93
CA ILE A 58 -12.99 8.71 -19.62
C ILE A 58 -14.08 9.77 -19.49
N THR A 59 -14.31 10.31 -18.29
CA THR A 59 -15.34 11.33 -18.07
C THR A 59 -15.01 12.63 -18.77
N ASN A 60 -13.74 13.07 -18.77
CA ASN A 60 -13.33 14.27 -19.50
C ASN A 60 -13.40 14.07 -21.02
N ALA A 61 -13.01 12.91 -21.53
CA ALA A 61 -13.08 12.62 -22.96
C ALA A 61 -14.54 12.56 -23.44
N GLY A 62 -15.43 11.97 -22.64
CA GLY A 62 -16.87 11.97 -22.90
C GLY A 62 -17.45 13.38 -22.91
N GLY A 63 -17.11 14.22 -21.93
CA GLY A 63 -17.54 15.62 -21.88
C GLY A 63 -17.01 16.44 -23.05
N PHE A 64 -15.73 16.25 -23.41
CA PHE A 64 -15.11 16.91 -24.56
C PHE A 64 -15.76 16.51 -25.88
N ALA A 65 -16.07 15.22 -26.08
CA ALA A 65 -16.70 14.73 -27.30
C ALA A 65 -18.17 15.15 -27.44
N ALA A 66 -18.85 15.45 -26.33
CA ALA A 66 -20.24 15.86 -26.31
C ALA A 66 -20.46 17.36 -26.57
N ASP A 67 -19.40 18.18 -26.48
CA ASP A 67 -19.47 19.63 -26.66
C ASP A 67 -18.68 20.05 -27.92
N PRO A 68 -19.36 20.54 -28.98
CA PRO A 68 -18.71 20.95 -30.22
C PRO A 68 -17.78 22.16 -30.07
N ASP A 69 -17.96 22.97 -29.02
CA ASP A 69 -17.17 24.17 -28.75
C ASP A 69 -16.07 23.91 -27.69
N ALA A 70 -15.80 22.65 -27.38
CA ALA A 70 -14.88 22.28 -26.33
C ALA A 70 -13.42 22.73 -26.61
N SER A 71 -12.81 23.33 -25.59
CA SER A 71 -11.44 23.82 -25.66
C SER A 71 -10.41 22.70 -25.52
N TRP A 72 -9.67 22.44 -26.61
CA TRP A 72 -8.57 21.48 -26.66
C TRP A 72 -7.49 21.72 -25.58
N PRO A 73 -7.01 22.96 -25.36
CA PRO A 73 -6.02 23.22 -24.30
C PRO A 73 -6.53 22.84 -22.90
N LEU A 74 -7.80 23.13 -22.59
CA LEU A 74 -8.38 22.77 -21.30
C LEU A 74 -8.51 21.26 -21.15
N PHE A 75 -8.94 20.54 -22.19
CA PHE A 75 -9.00 19.08 -22.18
C PHE A 75 -7.62 18.43 -21.99
N LEU A 76 -6.59 18.94 -22.65
CA LEU A 76 -5.23 18.41 -22.52
C LEU A 76 -4.64 18.66 -21.12
N ILE A 77 -4.84 19.85 -20.55
CA ILE A 77 -4.30 20.21 -19.24
C ILE A 77 -5.08 19.49 -18.13
N PHE A 78 -6.40 19.62 -18.11
CA PHE A 78 -7.22 19.14 -17.00
C PHE A 78 -7.69 17.70 -17.17
N GLY A 79 -7.90 17.22 -18.39
CA GLY A 79 -8.20 15.82 -18.66
C GLY A 79 -6.91 14.99 -18.63
N VAL A 80 -6.09 15.12 -19.67
CA VAL A 80 -4.89 14.26 -19.85
C VAL A 80 -3.80 14.55 -18.81
N GLY A 81 -3.53 15.83 -18.53
CA GLY A 81 -2.48 16.25 -17.61
C GLY A 81 -2.72 15.76 -16.17
N VAL A 82 -3.93 15.94 -15.64
CA VAL A 82 -4.29 15.46 -14.29
C VAL A 82 -4.21 13.93 -14.21
N SER A 83 -4.66 13.21 -15.24
CA SER A 83 -4.56 11.74 -15.28
C SER A 83 -3.11 11.25 -15.28
N LEU A 84 -2.22 11.91 -16.04
CA LEU A 84 -0.80 11.62 -16.04
C LEU A 84 -0.19 11.84 -14.64
N VAL A 85 -0.54 12.95 -13.98
CA VAL A 85 -0.08 13.22 -12.61
C VAL A 85 -0.54 12.12 -11.65
N LEU A 86 -1.80 11.70 -11.72
CA LEU A 86 -2.31 10.59 -10.89
C LEU A 86 -1.55 9.29 -11.13
N TRP A 87 -1.21 8.98 -12.39
CA TRP A 87 -0.42 7.79 -12.73
C TRP A 87 1.01 7.88 -12.21
N VAL A 88 1.65 9.05 -12.31
CA VAL A 88 2.99 9.28 -11.74
C VAL A 88 2.96 9.06 -10.23
N ILE A 89 1.95 9.61 -9.53
CA ILE A 89 1.77 9.40 -8.09
C ILE A 89 1.53 7.91 -7.78
N ALA A 90 0.74 7.20 -8.59
CA ALA A 90 0.53 5.76 -8.43
C ALA A 90 1.84 4.96 -8.52
N VAL A 91 2.70 5.29 -9.50
CA VAL A 91 4.03 4.68 -9.64
C VAL A 91 4.90 4.99 -8.43
N ILE A 92 4.87 6.22 -7.92
CA ILE A 92 5.60 6.63 -6.72
C ILE A 92 5.13 5.82 -5.50
N VAL A 93 3.81 5.73 -5.27
CA VAL A 93 3.21 4.93 -4.19
C VAL A 93 3.62 3.46 -4.30
N TRP A 94 3.57 2.91 -5.52
CA TRP A 94 3.94 1.52 -5.79
C TRP A 94 5.42 1.26 -5.52
N ARG A 95 6.30 2.16 -5.94
CA ARG A 95 7.74 2.08 -5.65
C ARG A 95 8.00 2.22 -4.15
N PHE A 96 7.28 3.12 -3.48
CA PHE A 96 7.34 3.34 -2.04
C PHE A 96 6.93 2.08 -1.26
N SER A 97 5.86 1.41 -1.67
CA SER A 97 5.34 0.21 -0.99
C SER A 97 6.32 -0.97 -1.05
N ARG A 98 7.17 -1.02 -2.10
CA ARG A 98 8.19 -2.07 -2.26
C ARG A 98 9.53 -1.78 -1.58
N ARG A 99 10.02 -0.53 -1.66
CA ARG A 99 11.40 -0.20 -1.24
C ARG A 99 11.51 0.28 0.20
N GLY A 100 10.45 0.83 0.79
CA GLY A 100 10.52 1.48 2.10
C GLY A 100 11.34 2.77 2.03
N VAL A 101 10.83 3.89 2.54
CA VAL A 101 11.41 5.23 2.25
C VAL A 101 11.16 6.21 3.41
N GLY A 102 11.95 7.30 3.40
CA GLY A 102 12.02 8.35 4.43
C GLY A 102 10.74 9.18 4.64
N ARG A 103 10.77 10.03 5.67
CA ARG A 103 9.60 10.75 6.22
C ARG A 103 8.84 11.57 5.17
N VAL A 104 9.53 12.23 4.26
CA VAL A 104 8.91 13.12 3.25
C VAL A 104 7.93 12.36 2.35
N MET A 105 8.32 11.20 1.83
CA MET A 105 7.46 10.42 0.95
C MET A 105 6.23 9.88 1.68
N ARG A 106 6.37 9.55 2.98
CA ARG A 106 5.22 9.19 3.83
C ARG A 106 4.22 10.32 3.98
N VAL A 107 4.70 11.54 4.20
CA VAL A 107 3.84 12.72 4.33
C VAL A 107 3.09 12.96 3.04
N ILE A 108 3.76 12.90 1.88
CA ILE A 108 3.11 13.05 0.57
C ILE A 108 1.98 12.02 0.39
N ILE A 109 2.24 10.75 0.69
CA ILE A 109 1.25 9.68 0.56
C ILE A 109 0.08 9.87 1.53
N ALA A 110 0.35 10.32 2.76
CA ALA A 110 -0.69 10.63 3.74
C ALA A 110 -1.57 11.80 3.25
N VAL A 111 -0.96 12.87 2.74
CA VAL A 111 -1.69 14.03 2.18
C VAL A 111 -2.57 13.61 1.01
N VAL A 112 -2.03 12.83 0.06
CA VAL A 112 -2.81 12.29 -1.07
C VAL A 112 -3.95 11.40 -0.57
N GLY A 113 -3.71 10.55 0.42
CA GLY A 113 -4.75 9.72 1.04
C GLY A 113 -5.87 10.55 1.68
N VAL A 114 -5.53 11.61 2.41
CA VAL A 114 -6.50 12.54 3.00
C VAL A 114 -7.32 13.24 1.92
N LEU A 115 -6.68 13.75 0.87
CA LEU A 115 -7.37 14.40 -0.25
C LEU A 115 -8.38 13.45 -0.92
N LEU A 116 -8.02 12.19 -1.12
CA LEU A 116 -8.94 11.18 -1.65
C LEU A 116 -10.10 10.90 -0.69
N CYS A 117 -9.84 10.77 0.62
CA CYS A 117 -10.92 10.61 1.60
C CYS A 117 -11.88 11.81 1.59
N LEU A 118 -11.36 13.04 1.50
CA LEU A 118 -12.19 14.24 1.40
C LEU A 118 -12.99 14.28 0.10
N MET A 119 -12.41 13.86 -1.02
CA MET A 119 -13.12 13.73 -2.29
C MET A 119 -14.26 12.72 -2.19
N ALA A 120 -14.01 11.55 -1.58
CA ALA A 120 -15.04 10.54 -1.35
C ALA A 120 -16.19 11.08 -0.48
N ALA A 121 -15.86 11.80 0.61
CA ALA A 121 -16.86 12.42 1.48
C ALA A 121 -17.66 13.51 0.74
N ASN A 122 -17.01 14.30 -0.10
CA ASN A 122 -17.67 15.32 -0.90
C ASN A 122 -18.62 14.69 -1.94
N VAL A 123 -18.18 13.64 -2.63
CA VAL A 123 -19.03 12.89 -3.58
C VAL A 123 -20.22 12.26 -2.85
N LEU A 124 -20.01 11.66 -1.68
CA LEU A 124 -21.09 11.08 -0.88
C LEU A 124 -22.12 12.13 -0.44
N ARG A 125 -21.68 13.38 -0.18
CA ARG A 125 -22.55 14.48 0.21
C ARG A 125 -23.35 15.06 -0.96
N VAL A 126 -22.72 15.23 -2.12
CA VAL A 126 -23.31 15.95 -3.26
C VAL A 126 -24.03 15.01 -4.23
N HIS A 127 -23.46 13.84 -4.51
CA HIS A 127 -23.94 12.88 -5.51
C HIS A 127 -23.77 11.42 -5.02
N PRO A 128 -24.51 10.99 -3.98
CA PRO A 128 -24.40 9.65 -3.40
C PRO A 128 -24.68 8.54 -4.43
N GLU A 129 -25.51 8.80 -5.43
CA GLU A 129 -25.86 7.87 -6.51
C GLU A 129 -24.68 7.45 -7.39
N ILE A 130 -23.62 8.28 -7.47
CA ILE A 130 -22.46 8.03 -8.34
C ILE A 130 -21.35 7.26 -7.60
N ILE A 131 -21.50 6.98 -6.31
CA ILE A 131 -20.39 6.49 -5.50
C ILE A 131 -19.90 5.09 -5.90
N LEU A 132 -20.81 4.26 -6.43
CA LEU A 132 -20.52 2.92 -6.94
C LEU A 132 -20.30 2.90 -8.45
N SER A 133 -20.39 4.05 -9.13
CA SER A 133 -20.15 4.10 -10.57
C SER A 133 -18.67 3.80 -10.85
N PRO A 134 -18.35 2.80 -11.70
CA PRO A 134 -16.96 2.43 -12.00
C PRO A 134 -16.20 3.55 -12.74
N ALA A 135 -16.92 4.40 -13.47
CA ALA A 135 -16.39 5.61 -14.12
C ALA A 135 -16.44 6.85 -13.19
N GLY A 136 -16.98 6.72 -11.98
CA GLY A 136 -17.07 7.79 -11.01
C GLY A 136 -15.83 7.88 -10.11
N PRO A 137 -15.48 9.07 -9.59
CA PRO A 137 -14.35 9.24 -8.68
C PRO A 137 -14.58 8.63 -7.29
N GLY A 138 -15.85 8.34 -6.93
CA GLY A 138 -16.27 7.89 -5.60
C GLY A 138 -15.65 6.56 -5.18
N LEU A 139 -15.82 5.51 -5.98
CA LEU A 139 -15.36 4.15 -5.63
C LEU A 139 -13.84 4.09 -5.45
N TRP A 140 -13.10 4.72 -6.35
CA TRP A 140 -11.64 4.76 -6.31
C TRP A 140 -11.13 5.56 -5.12
N SER A 141 -11.77 6.67 -4.78
CA SER A 141 -11.41 7.50 -3.63
C SER A 141 -11.73 6.81 -2.30
N LEU A 142 -12.86 6.11 -2.23
CA LEU A 142 -13.33 5.37 -1.05
C LEU A 142 -12.39 4.20 -0.69
N ILE A 143 -11.85 3.51 -1.70
CA ILE A 143 -10.91 2.39 -1.50
C ILE A 143 -9.48 2.93 -1.35
N GLY A 144 -9.08 3.86 -2.22
CA GLY A 144 -7.71 4.37 -2.32
C GLY A 144 -7.30 5.23 -1.13
N GLY A 145 -8.17 6.14 -0.67
CA GLY A 145 -7.86 7.06 0.43
C GLY A 145 -7.47 6.32 1.73
N PRO A 146 -8.34 5.46 2.28
CA PRO A 146 -8.04 4.69 3.49
C PRO A 146 -6.84 3.76 3.30
N ALA A 147 -6.68 3.15 2.13
CA ALA A 147 -5.54 2.27 1.84
C ALA A 147 -4.21 3.03 1.88
N LEU A 148 -4.13 4.21 1.27
CA LEU A 148 -2.94 5.07 1.27
C LEU A 148 -2.63 5.60 2.67
N LEU A 149 -3.66 6.05 3.40
CA LEU A 149 -3.51 6.54 4.77
C LEU A 149 -2.97 5.45 5.69
N THR A 150 -3.55 4.25 5.62
CA THR A 150 -3.11 3.11 6.43
C THR A 150 -1.69 2.68 6.04
N ALA A 151 -1.35 2.68 4.74
CA ALA A 151 0.00 2.40 4.27
C ALA A 151 1.05 3.43 4.73
N ALA A 152 0.66 4.70 4.90
CA ALA A 152 1.52 5.74 5.41
C ALA A 152 1.79 5.60 6.93
N LEU A 153 0.75 5.25 7.69
CA LEU A 153 0.80 5.10 9.15
C LEU A 153 1.57 3.84 9.60
N LEU A 154 1.48 2.74 8.84
CA LEU A 154 2.13 1.48 9.20
C LEU A 154 3.67 1.57 9.21
N PRO A 155 4.36 1.02 10.24
CA PRO A 155 5.79 1.21 10.48
C PRO A 155 6.70 0.81 9.30
N VAL A 156 7.83 1.53 9.13
CA VAL A 156 8.86 1.26 8.12
C VAL A 156 10.03 0.55 8.78
N ARG A 157 10.63 -0.42 8.07
CA ARG A 157 11.91 -1.00 8.46
C ARG A 157 12.95 0.08 8.17
N VAL A 158 13.37 0.79 9.21
CA VAL A 158 14.60 1.57 9.12
C VAL A 158 15.70 0.53 8.98
N ARG A 159 16.34 0.50 7.81
CA ARG A 159 17.61 -0.21 7.64
C ARG A 159 18.71 0.66 8.20
#